data_AF-G0MQ43-F1
#
_entry.id   AF-G0MQ43-F1
#
_cell.length_a   1.000
_cell.length_b   1.000
_cell.length_c   1.000
_cell.angle_alpha   90.00
_cell.angle_beta   90.00
_cell.angle_gamma   90.00
#
_symmetry.space_group_name_H-M   'P 1'
#
loop_
_entity.id
_entity.type
_entity.pdbx_description
1 polymer ?
#
loop_
_entity_poly.entity_id
_entity_poly.type
_entity_poly.pdbx_seq_one_letter_code
_entity_poly.pdbx_strand_id
1 'polypeptide(L)'
;MDPKTDEELRIQRVIEEVYRKYDEQEAYIPRPFSEYNVSLKDINEQVYIDLSFDDIEHLSEAEIPSRPFPVTGRVYGPSMRLAVPLVFREFHNPESKTLNVWCFLDTTSVYTCLSVKTLEAFFGKGNVKETLYSFQIQKSACPINVYVSKVGSEFEHANIIGMHALDRLRVSTVFNIRKKQITLVDAEVDIEIEGGRA
;
A
#
# COMPACT_ATOMS: atom_id res chain seq x y z
N MET A 1 -9.05 35.69 36.16
CA MET A 1 -8.69 35.81 34.74
C MET A 1 -8.92 37.27 34.39
N ASP A 2 -7.85 38.01 34.12
CA ASP A 2 -8.01 39.41 33.74
C ASP A 2 -8.72 39.50 32.38
N PRO A 3 -9.68 40.43 32.23
CA PRO A 3 -10.32 40.67 30.96
C PRO A 3 -9.26 41.15 29.96
N LYS A 4 -9.23 40.52 28.79
CA LYS A 4 -8.36 40.95 27.69
C LYS A 4 -8.60 42.42 27.40
N THR A 5 -7.51 43.16 27.26
CA THR A 5 -7.52 44.57 26.87
C THR A 5 -8.10 44.73 25.46
N ASP A 6 -8.64 45.90 25.17
CA ASP A 6 -9.20 46.21 23.85
C ASP A 6 -8.18 46.03 22.71
N GLU A 7 -6.90 46.20 23.01
CA GLU A 7 -5.80 45.97 22.08
C GLU A 7 -5.58 44.47 21.80
N GLU A 8 -5.63 43.62 22.83
CA GLU A 8 -5.55 42.16 22.69
C GLU A 8 -6.76 41.61 21.91
N LEU A 9 -7.95 42.14 22.15
CA LEU A 9 -9.15 41.77 21.40
C LEU A 9 -9.05 42.19 19.92
N ARG A 10 -8.44 43.35 19.64
CA ARG A 10 -8.19 43.82 18.28
C ARG A 10 -7.16 42.95 17.57
N ILE A 11 -6.05 42.60 18.23
CA ILE A 11 -5.01 41.72 17.69
C ILE A 11 -5.61 40.33 17.41
N GLN A 12 -6.42 39.79 18.32
CA GLN A 12 -7.05 38.48 18.14
C GLN A 12 -8.00 38.45 16.94
N ARG A 13 -8.81 39.50 16.73
CA ARG A 13 -9.66 39.60 15.53
C ARG A 13 -8.85 39.68 14.25
N VAL A 14 -7.76 40.44 14.24
CA VAL A 14 -6.86 40.52 13.07
C VAL A 14 -6.23 39.16 12.79
N ILE A 15 -5.81 38.43 13.82
CA ILE A 15 -5.25 37.08 13.69
C ILE A 15 -6.30 36.11 13.13
N GLU A 16 -7.52 36.08 13.68
CA GLU A 16 -8.63 35.23 13.18
C GLU A 16 -9.02 35.56 11.74
N GLU A 17 -9.01 36.85 11.38
CA GLU A 17 -9.31 37.32 10.03
C GLU A 17 -8.19 36.95 9.03
N VAL A 18 -6.94 36.99 9.47
CA VAL A 18 -5.77 36.52 8.71
C VAL A 18 -5.84 34.99 8.53
N TYR A 19 -6.12 34.21 9.57
CA TYR A 19 -6.27 32.76 9.48
C TYR A 19 -7.42 32.36 8.56
N ARG A 20 -8.60 32.98 8.69
CA ARG A 20 -9.74 32.74 7.78
C ARG A 20 -9.38 33.04 6.32
N LYS A 21 -8.61 34.11 6.09
CA LYS A 21 -8.15 34.49 4.74
C LYS A 21 -7.12 33.51 4.18
N TYR A 22 -6.30 32.88 5.02
CA TYR A 22 -5.35 31.82 4.62
C TYR A 22 -6.05 30.46 4.42
N ASP A 23 -7.03 30.11 5.26
CA ASP A 23 -7.87 28.90 5.11
C ASP A 23 -8.70 28.96 3.80
N GLU A 24 -9.22 30.15 3.47
CA GLU A 24 -9.89 30.39 2.19
C GLU A 24 -8.91 30.39 1.00
N GLN A 25 -7.62 30.68 1.21
CA GLN A 25 -6.58 30.57 0.16
C GLN A 25 -6.15 29.12 -0.10
N GLU A 26 -6.13 28.24 0.91
CA GLU A 26 -5.86 26.80 0.68
C GLU A 26 -6.87 26.16 -0.29
N ALA A 27 -8.11 26.64 -0.34
CA ALA A 27 -9.14 26.15 -1.25
C ALA A 27 -8.90 26.52 -2.73
N TYR A 28 -8.02 27.49 -3.02
CA TYR A 28 -7.79 28.01 -4.38
C TYR A 28 -6.34 28.06 -4.82
N ILE A 29 -5.40 27.54 -4.03
CA ILE A 29 -4.02 27.32 -4.52
C ILE A 29 -4.06 26.02 -5.34
N PRO A 30 -3.95 26.07 -6.69
CA PRO A 30 -3.64 24.88 -7.45
C PRO A 30 -2.28 24.38 -6.96
N ARG A 31 -2.29 23.32 -6.15
CA ARG A 31 -1.06 22.63 -5.80
C ARG A 31 -0.47 22.11 -7.11
N PRO A 32 0.80 22.39 -7.42
CA PRO A 32 1.40 21.90 -8.65
C PRO A 32 1.20 20.38 -8.72
N PHE A 33 0.70 19.90 -9.86
CA PHE A 33 0.38 18.48 -10.12
C PHE A 33 1.54 17.51 -9.81
N SER A 34 2.76 18.02 -9.61
CA SER A 34 3.92 17.28 -9.13
C SER A 34 3.72 16.61 -7.76
N GLU A 35 2.84 17.13 -6.90
CA GLU A 35 2.51 16.51 -5.61
C GLU A 35 1.61 15.26 -5.76
N TYR A 36 0.90 15.12 -6.89
CA TYR A 36 0.11 13.92 -7.23
C TYR A 36 0.87 12.90 -8.07
N ASN A 37 2.08 13.21 -8.53
CA ASN A 37 3.00 12.16 -8.98
C ASN A 37 3.44 11.41 -7.72
N VAL A 38 2.62 10.44 -7.33
CA VAL A 38 2.82 9.58 -6.17
C VAL A 38 4.13 8.81 -6.36
N SER A 39 5.24 9.45 -6.01
CA SER A 39 6.55 8.85 -6.04
C SER A 39 6.61 7.82 -4.92
N LEU A 40 7.04 6.60 -5.22
CA LEU A 40 7.26 5.55 -4.22
C LEU A 40 8.69 5.56 -3.67
N LYS A 41 9.42 6.68 -3.81
CA LYS A 41 10.79 6.86 -3.27
C LYS A 41 10.85 6.77 -1.75
N ASP A 42 9.73 6.97 -1.07
CA ASP A 42 9.61 6.75 0.38
C ASP A 42 9.67 5.26 0.75
N ILE A 43 9.43 4.36 -0.20
CA ILE A 43 9.56 2.91 -0.02
C ILE A 43 10.99 2.49 -0.31
N ASN A 44 11.66 1.95 0.71
CA ASN A 44 13.02 1.42 0.64
C ASN A 44 13.12 0.15 1.51
N GLU A 45 14.32 -0.40 1.63
CA GLU A 45 14.52 -1.64 2.40
C GLU A 45 14.14 -1.51 3.88
N GLN A 46 14.39 -0.34 4.48
CA GLN A 46 14.06 -0.10 5.89
C GLN A 46 12.55 -0.17 6.14
N VAL A 47 11.74 0.29 5.17
CA VAL A 47 10.28 0.21 5.27
C VAL A 47 9.81 -1.23 5.43
N TYR A 48 10.42 -2.20 4.73
CA TYR A 48 10.04 -3.60 4.88
C TYR A 48 10.48 -4.19 6.22
N ILE A 49 11.61 -3.71 6.78
CA ILE A 49 12.04 -4.07 8.14
C ILE A 49 11.03 -3.53 9.16
N ASP A 50 10.61 -2.28 9.02
CA ASP A 50 9.65 -1.64 9.92
C ASP A 50 8.27 -2.30 9.85
N LEU A 51 7.83 -2.73 8.65
CA LEU A 51 6.60 -3.49 8.44
C LEU A 51 6.67 -4.91 9.02
N SER A 52 7.87 -5.49 9.12
CA SER A 52 8.10 -6.84 9.64
C SER A 52 7.92 -6.96 11.16
N PHE A 53 7.60 -5.87 11.86
CA PHE A 53 7.24 -5.87 13.27
C PHE A 53 5.75 -6.26 13.43
N ASP A 54 5.41 -7.24 14.28
CA ASP A 54 4.13 -7.98 14.42
C ASP A 54 3.97 -9.23 13.50
N ASP A 55 4.88 -10.20 13.67
CA ASP A 55 4.78 -11.64 13.30
C ASP A 55 4.88 -12.06 11.82
N ILE A 56 4.97 -11.13 10.86
CA ILE A 56 5.21 -11.50 9.44
C ILE A 56 6.41 -10.76 8.87
N GLU A 57 7.55 -11.44 8.85
CA GLU A 57 8.80 -10.93 8.28
C GLU A 57 8.76 -10.92 6.74
N HIS A 58 9.23 -9.82 6.15
CA HIS A 58 9.37 -9.70 4.71
C HIS A 58 10.40 -10.69 4.17
N LEU A 59 10.01 -11.46 3.14
CA LEU A 59 10.79 -12.53 2.51
C LEU A 59 11.06 -13.74 3.43
N SER A 60 10.31 -13.88 4.52
CA SER A 60 10.31 -15.11 5.31
C SER A 60 9.68 -16.26 4.52
N GLU A 61 10.05 -17.49 4.85
CA GLU A 61 9.33 -18.67 4.37
C GLU A 61 7.87 -18.67 4.84
N ALA A 62 7.00 -19.22 4.01
CA ALA A 62 5.56 -19.29 4.24
C ALA A 62 4.98 -20.56 3.61
N GLU A 63 3.75 -20.89 3.98
CA GLU A 63 2.96 -21.91 3.31
C GLU A 63 1.80 -21.25 2.57
N ILE A 64 1.40 -21.81 1.43
CA ILE A 64 0.19 -21.35 0.72
C ILE A 64 -1.01 -21.60 1.64
N PRO A 65 -1.77 -20.56 2.03
CA PRO A 65 -2.79 -20.72 3.04
C PRO A 65 -3.96 -21.54 2.52
N SER A 66 -4.59 -22.31 3.42
CA SER A 66 -5.79 -23.08 3.09
C SER A 66 -6.98 -22.15 2.75
N ARG A 67 -7.08 -21.03 3.46
CA ARG A 67 -8.02 -19.91 3.23
C ARG A 67 -7.23 -18.67 2.77
N PRO A 68 -7.40 -18.20 1.52
CA PRO A 68 -6.60 -17.13 0.93
C PRO A 68 -6.83 -15.76 1.56
N PHE A 69 -8.07 -15.50 2.00
CA PHE A 69 -8.52 -14.23 2.57
C PHE A 69 -9.42 -14.51 3.79
N PRO A 70 -9.56 -13.56 4.73
CA PRO A 70 -9.05 -12.19 4.71
C PRO A 70 -7.54 -12.08 5.01
N VAL A 71 -6.90 -11.05 4.47
CA VAL A 71 -5.50 -10.69 4.77
C VAL A 71 -5.47 -9.29 5.35
N THR A 72 -4.92 -9.15 6.56
CA THR A 72 -4.79 -7.86 7.23
C THR A 72 -3.38 -7.30 7.05
N GLY A 73 -3.32 -6.02 6.67
CA GLY A 73 -2.11 -5.22 6.62
C GLY A 73 -2.28 -3.89 7.36
N ARG A 74 -1.47 -2.89 6.99
CA ARG A 74 -1.41 -1.59 7.66
C ARG A 74 -1.44 -0.42 6.70
N VAL A 75 -1.96 0.68 7.19
CA VAL A 75 -1.80 2.00 6.59
C VAL A 75 -0.48 2.58 7.14
N TYR A 76 0.57 2.51 6.33
CA TYR A 76 1.95 2.75 6.72
C TYR A 76 2.43 4.17 6.39
N GLY A 77 3.17 4.75 7.33
CA GLY A 77 3.93 5.97 7.15
C GLY A 77 3.09 7.25 6.97
N PRO A 78 3.76 8.41 6.85
CA PRO A 78 3.11 9.70 6.62
C PRO A 78 2.34 9.77 5.30
N SER A 79 2.82 9.05 4.28
CA SER A 79 2.19 8.95 2.95
C SER A 79 0.95 8.02 2.93
N MET A 80 0.53 7.47 4.08
CA MET A 80 -0.67 6.63 4.22
C MET A 80 -0.70 5.44 3.26
N ARG A 81 0.45 4.80 3.05
CA ARG A 81 0.63 3.70 2.10
C ARG A 81 -0.15 2.47 2.55
N LEU A 82 -0.81 1.80 1.63
CA LEU A 82 -1.62 0.61 1.91
C LEU A 82 -0.75 -0.63 1.81
N ALA A 83 -0.12 -1.04 2.91
CA ALA A 83 0.78 -2.18 2.94
C ALA A 83 0.04 -3.46 3.38
N VAL A 84 0.24 -4.57 2.67
CA VAL A 84 -0.34 -5.88 2.99
C VAL A 84 0.69 -7.00 2.84
N PRO A 85 0.77 -7.96 3.77
CA PRO A 85 1.61 -9.14 3.61
C PRO A 85 0.88 -10.19 2.78
N LEU A 86 1.46 -10.59 1.65
CA LEU A 86 0.89 -11.59 0.75
C LEU A 86 1.84 -12.77 0.59
N VAL A 87 1.30 -13.98 0.49
CA VAL A 87 2.10 -15.18 0.22
C VAL A 87 2.27 -15.37 -1.28
N PHE A 88 3.52 -15.50 -1.73
CA PHE A 88 3.87 -15.70 -3.14
C PHE A 88 4.59 -17.04 -3.34
N ARG A 89 4.31 -17.70 -4.46
CA ARG A 89 5.07 -18.85 -4.98
C ARG A 89 5.18 -18.74 -6.50
N GLU A 90 6.30 -19.16 -7.08
CA GLU A 90 6.43 -19.21 -8.54
C GLU A 90 5.38 -20.17 -9.12
N PHE A 91 4.59 -19.69 -10.09
CA PHE A 91 3.43 -20.46 -10.56
C PHE A 91 3.82 -21.73 -11.33
N HIS A 92 4.90 -21.67 -12.12
CA HIS A 92 5.34 -22.78 -12.96
C HIS A 92 6.24 -23.79 -12.24
N ASN A 93 6.60 -23.52 -10.99
CA ASN A 93 7.52 -24.34 -10.21
C ASN A 93 6.95 -24.56 -8.79
N PRO A 94 6.20 -25.65 -8.58
CA PRO A 94 5.62 -25.96 -7.26
C PRO A 94 6.66 -26.15 -6.15
N GLU A 95 7.89 -26.54 -6.51
CA GLU A 95 9.04 -26.73 -5.60
C GLU A 95 9.79 -25.43 -5.31
N SER A 96 9.37 -24.31 -5.91
CA SER A 96 9.94 -23.00 -5.59
C SER A 96 9.64 -22.60 -4.16
N LYS A 97 10.48 -21.71 -3.62
CA LYS A 97 10.22 -21.09 -2.32
C LYS A 97 8.86 -20.42 -2.31
N THR A 98 8.17 -20.58 -1.19
CA THR A 98 6.95 -19.83 -0.88
C THR A 98 7.30 -18.79 0.17
N LEU A 99 7.08 -17.52 -0.14
CA LEU A 99 7.57 -16.41 0.70
C LEU A 99 6.44 -15.44 1.06
N ASN A 100 6.53 -14.88 2.26
CA ASN A 100 5.76 -13.69 2.64
C ASN A 100 6.38 -12.46 1.96
N VAL A 101 5.58 -11.71 1.22
CA VAL A 101 6.00 -10.49 0.53
C VAL A 101 5.08 -9.36 0.98
N TRP A 102 5.65 -8.38 1.66
CA TRP A 102 4.95 -7.13 1.93
C TRP A 102 4.85 -6.36 0.62
N CYS A 103 3.62 -6.00 0.27
CA CYS A 103 3.31 -5.25 -0.93
C CYS A 103 2.47 -4.04 -0.62
N PHE A 104 2.58 -3.02 -1.45
CA PHE A 104 1.76 -1.82 -1.42
C PHE A 104 0.66 -1.93 -2.46
N LEU A 105 -0.58 -1.71 -2.04
CA LEU A 105 -1.69 -1.60 -2.98
C LEU A 105 -1.63 -0.24 -3.66
N ASP A 106 -1.64 -0.26 -4.99
CA ASP A 106 -1.72 0.96 -5.80
C ASP A 106 -2.80 0.80 -6.86
N THR A 107 -3.96 1.39 -6.60
CA THR A 107 -5.10 1.35 -7.51
C THR A 107 -4.89 2.21 -8.76
N THR A 108 -3.84 3.04 -8.79
CA THR A 108 -3.46 3.81 -9.99
C THR A 108 -2.55 3.01 -10.91
N SER A 109 -1.95 1.92 -10.41
CA SER A 109 -1.17 0.98 -11.22
C SER A 109 -2.06 -0.12 -11.80
N VAL A 110 -2.02 -0.28 -13.12
CA VAL A 110 -2.65 -1.45 -13.79
C VAL A 110 -1.89 -2.73 -13.45
N TYR A 111 -0.56 -2.65 -13.37
CA TYR A 111 0.34 -3.79 -13.30
C TYR A 111 0.87 -4.03 -11.89
N THR A 112 1.17 -5.30 -11.61
CA THR A 112 1.86 -5.71 -10.39
C THR A 112 3.35 -5.75 -10.66
N CYS A 113 4.15 -5.19 -9.76
CA CYS A 113 5.60 -5.10 -9.88
C CYS A 113 6.25 -5.62 -8.60
N LEU A 114 7.38 -6.32 -8.71
CA LEU A 114 8.21 -6.67 -7.57
C LEU A 114 9.61 -6.09 -7.73
N SER A 115 10.18 -5.68 -6.60
CA SER A 115 11.56 -5.23 -6.55
C SER A 115 12.52 -6.34 -7.00
N VAL A 116 13.69 -5.94 -7.52
CA VAL A 116 14.76 -6.89 -7.87
C VAL A 116 15.11 -7.77 -6.68
N LYS A 117 15.24 -7.18 -5.48
CA LYS A 117 15.55 -7.91 -4.24
C LYS A 117 14.53 -9.01 -3.93
N THR A 118 13.24 -8.72 -4.09
CA THR A 118 12.19 -9.71 -3.88
C THR A 118 12.27 -10.83 -4.92
N LEU A 119 12.50 -10.52 -6.20
CA LEU A 119 12.65 -11.54 -7.23
C LEU A 119 13.93 -12.38 -7.03
N GLU A 120 15.03 -11.78 -6.59
CA GLU A 120 16.26 -12.50 -6.23
C GLU A 120 16.05 -13.49 -5.08
N ALA A 121 15.10 -13.25 -4.19
CA ALA A 121 14.76 -14.21 -3.13
C ALA A 121 14.15 -15.51 -3.68
N PHE A 122 13.43 -15.44 -4.81
CA PHE A 122 12.87 -16.60 -5.52
C PHE A 122 13.89 -17.27 -6.45
N PHE A 123 14.58 -16.47 -7.27
CA PHE A 123 15.38 -16.99 -8.39
C PHE A 123 16.89 -17.04 -8.11
N GLY A 124 17.33 -16.50 -6.98
CA GLY A 124 18.74 -16.33 -6.63
C GLY A 124 19.30 -14.99 -7.11
N LYS A 125 20.30 -14.50 -6.37
CA LYS A 125 20.98 -13.22 -6.66
C LYS A 125 21.60 -13.22 -8.06
N GLY A 126 21.35 -12.16 -8.83
CA GLY A 126 21.86 -11.99 -10.19
C GLY A 126 21.10 -12.78 -11.28
N ASN A 127 20.05 -13.54 -10.92
CA ASN A 127 19.27 -14.34 -11.88
C ASN A 127 17.98 -13.64 -12.34
N VAL A 128 17.74 -12.41 -11.89
CA VAL A 128 16.58 -11.60 -12.31
C VAL A 128 16.84 -11.02 -13.70
N LYS A 129 15.89 -11.22 -14.60
CA LYS A 129 15.90 -10.73 -15.98
C LYS A 129 14.79 -9.69 -16.14
N GLU A 130 14.95 -8.76 -17.06
CA GLU A 130 13.90 -7.80 -17.43
C GLU A 130 12.80 -8.50 -18.24
N THR A 131 12.02 -9.34 -17.57
CA THR A 131 10.95 -10.15 -18.15
C THR A 131 9.72 -10.16 -17.25
N LEU A 132 8.65 -10.76 -17.75
CA LEU A 132 7.45 -11.05 -16.99
C LEU A 132 7.62 -12.34 -16.19
N TYR A 133 7.27 -12.28 -14.91
CA TYR A 133 7.24 -13.43 -14.01
C TYR A 133 5.80 -13.82 -13.70
N SER A 134 5.55 -15.11 -13.45
CA SER A 134 4.22 -15.61 -13.11
C SER A 134 4.21 -16.18 -11.70
N PHE A 135 3.37 -15.61 -10.84
CA PHE A 135 3.25 -16.02 -9.44
C PHE A 135 1.84 -16.52 -9.12
N GLN A 136 1.77 -17.49 -8.23
CA GLN A 136 0.59 -17.75 -7.43
C GLN A 136 0.64 -16.83 -6.19
N ILE A 137 -0.43 -16.08 -5.94
CA ILE A 137 -0.54 -15.18 -4.78
C ILE A 137 -1.70 -15.64 -3.90
N GLN A 138 -1.46 -15.85 -2.60
CA GLN A 138 -2.43 -16.28 -1.57
C GLN A 138 -3.23 -17.57 -1.86
N LYS A 139 -2.91 -18.34 -2.91
CA LYS A 139 -3.69 -19.47 -3.50
C LYS A 139 -4.60 -19.07 -4.68
N SER A 140 -4.22 -18.07 -5.46
CA SER A 140 -4.89 -17.77 -6.73
C SER A 140 -4.97 -19.02 -7.63
N ALA A 141 -6.14 -19.23 -8.25
CA ALA A 141 -6.34 -20.33 -9.21
C ALA A 141 -5.63 -20.05 -10.55
N CYS A 142 -5.42 -18.77 -10.87
CA CYS A 142 -4.75 -18.30 -12.07
C CYS A 142 -3.39 -17.66 -11.71
N PRO A 143 -2.40 -17.73 -12.63
CA PRO A 143 -1.16 -17.01 -12.47
C PRO A 143 -1.42 -15.50 -12.48
N ILE A 144 -0.66 -14.76 -11.68
CA ILE A 144 -0.60 -13.31 -11.70
C ILE A 144 0.74 -12.93 -12.30
N ASN A 145 0.66 -12.12 -13.37
CA ASN A 145 1.83 -11.63 -14.07
C ASN A 145 2.43 -10.45 -13.31
N VAL A 146 3.73 -10.51 -13.10
CA VAL A 146 4.51 -9.58 -12.29
C VAL A 146 5.67 -9.04 -13.11
N TYR A 147 5.80 -7.73 -13.16
CA TYR A 147 6.93 -7.04 -13.78
C TYR A 147 8.05 -6.81 -12.77
N VAL A 148 9.27 -6.67 -13.28
CA VAL A 148 10.40 -6.20 -12.47
C VAL A 148 10.28 -4.69 -12.30
N SER A 149 10.36 -4.22 -11.06
CA SER A 149 10.46 -2.79 -10.79
C SER A 149 11.75 -2.22 -11.39
N LYS A 150 11.63 -1.11 -12.14
CA LYS A 150 12.75 -0.53 -12.89
C LYS A 150 13.81 0.04 -11.93
N VAL A 151 15.06 -0.42 -12.06
CA VAL A 151 16.22 0.10 -11.31
C VAL A 151 16.45 1.58 -11.67
N GLY A 152 16.74 2.40 -10.66
CA GLY A 152 16.92 3.84 -10.79
C GLY A 152 15.62 4.64 -10.96
N SER A 153 14.46 4.01 -10.85
CA SER A 153 13.14 4.68 -10.86
C SER A 153 12.60 4.91 -9.45
N GLU A 154 11.54 5.71 -9.31
CA GLU A 154 10.83 5.85 -8.03
C GLU A 154 10.20 4.56 -7.49
N PHE A 155 10.18 3.47 -8.28
CA PHE A 155 9.55 2.20 -7.91
C PHE A 155 10.58 1.10 -7.60
N GLU A 156 11.89 1.38 -7.70
CA GLU A 156 12.96 0.36 -7.65
C GLU A 156 12.82 -0.65 -6.50
N HIS A 157 12.49 -0.15 -5.30
CA HIS A 157 12.35 -0.97 -4.11
C HIS A 157 10.90 -1.35 -3.80
N ALA A 158 9.92 -0.87 -4.56
CA ALA A 158 8.51 -1.10 -4.28
C ALA A 158 8.04 -2.46 -4.83
N ASN A 159 7.34 -3.20 -3.97
CA ASN A 159 6.51 -4.34 -4.33
C ASN A 159 5.07 -3.82 -4.43
N ILE A 160 4.51 -3.77 -5.62
CA ILE A 160 3.24 -3.11 -5.91
C ILE A 160 2.23 -4.16 -6.35
N ILE A 161 1.06 -4.20 -5.71
CA ILE A 161 -0.12 -4.89 -6.22
C ILE A 161 -0.96 -3.87 -7.00
N GLY A 162 -0.99 -4.07 -8.31
CA GLY A 162 -1.84 -3.29 -9.21
C GLY A 162 -3.24 -3.86 -9.39
N MET A 163 -4.08 -3.13 -10.09
CA MET A 163 -5.50 -3.45 -10.31
C MET A 163 -5.73 -4.81 -10.96
N HIS A 164 -4.87 -5.24 -11.89
CA HIS A 164 -5.03 -6.55 -12.54
C HIS A 164 -4.83 -7.73 -11.58
N ALA A 165 -4.00 -7.59 -10.55
CA ALA A 165 -3.86 -8.61 -9.52
C ALA A 165 -5.05 -8.61 -8.56
N LEU A 166 -5.54 -7.43 -8.15
CA LEU A 166 -6.73 -7.33 -7.30
C LEU A 166 -7.97 -7.95 -7.95
N ASP A 167 -8.17 -7.69 -9.25
CA ASP A 167 -9.24 -8.29 -10.06
C ASP A 167 -9.12 -9.83 -10.12
N ARG A 168 -7.91 -10.34 -10.43
CA ARG A 168 -7.66 -11.80 -10.48
C ARG A 168 -7.80 -12.50 -9.14
N LEU A 169 -7.44 -11.81 -8.05
CA LEU A 169 -7.62 -12.29 -6.69
C LEU A 169 -9.09 -12.18 -6.24
N ARG A 170 -9.93 -11.43 -6.96
CA ARG A 170 -11.33 -11.15 -6.63
C ARG A 170 -11.49 -10.61 -5.22
N VAL A 171 -10.67 -9.62 -4.87
CA VAL A 171 -10.69 -9.02 -3.52
C VAL A 171 -11.17 -7.59 -3.53
N SER A 172 -11.84 -7.23 -2.44
CA SER A 172 -12.15 -5.85 -2.07
C SER A 172 -11.22 -5.39 -0.96
N THR A 173 -11.02 -4.08 -0.88
CA THR A 173 -10.20 -3.47 0.16
C THR A 173 -11.10 -2.78 1.19
N VAL A 174 -10.93 -3.15 2.46
CA VAL A 174 -11.62 -2.53 3.59
C VAL A 174 -10.61 -1.73 4.40
N PHE A 175 -10.93 -0.46 4.68
CA PHE A 175 -10.04 0.45 5.39
C PHE A 175 -10.56 0.79 6.77
N ASN A 176 -9.68 0.72 7.77
CA ASN A 176 -9.91 1.35 9.06
C ASN A 176 -8.79 2.35 9.34
N ILE A 177 -9.02 3.60 8.91
CA ILE A 177 -8.04 4.69 9.02
C ILE A 177 -7.70 4.99 10.49
N ARG A 178 -8.69 4.93 11.40
CA ARG A 178 -8.46 5.17 12.83
C ARG A 178 -7.53 4.13 13.44
N LYS A 179 -7.66 2.86 13.01
CA LYS A 179 -6.79 1.76 13.44
C LYS A 179 -5.52 1.62 12.59
N LYS A 180 -5.32 2.48 11.59
CA LYS A 180 -4.24 2.35 10.58
C LYS A 180 -4.16 0.95 9.98
N GLN A 181 -5.33 0.37 9.69
CA GLN A 181 -5.47 -1.00 9.23
C GLN A 181 -6.11 -1.04 7.85
N ILE A 182 -5.66 -2.00 7.04
CA ILE A 182 -6.26 -2.37 5.76
C ILE A 182 -6.50 -3.88 5.79
N THR A 183 -7.62 -4.31 5.21
CA THR A 183 -7.91 -5.74 5.04
C THR A 183 -8.34 -6.00 3.60
N LEU A 184 -7.72 -6.99 2.96
CA LEU A 184 -8.21 -7.59 1.73
C LEU A 184 -9.21 -8.69 2.07
N VAL A 185 -10.40 -8.61 1.51
CA VAL A 185 -11.50 -9.57 1.73
C VAL A 185 -11.99 -10.09 0.39
N ASP A 186 -12.52 -11.31 0.35
CA ASP A 186 -13.16 -11.84 -0.86
C ASP A 186 -14.31 -10.93 -1.30
N ALA A 187 -14.29 -10.50 -2.57
CA ALA A 187 -15.30 -9.62 -3.16
C ALA A 187 -16.60 -10.37 -3.50
N GLU A 188 -16.59 -11.71 -3.50
CA GLU A 188 -17.79 -12.54 -3.68
C GLU A 188 -18.60 -12.71 -2.40
N VAL A 189 -18.14 -12.16 -1.27
CA VAL A 189 -18.96 -12.04 -0.05
C VAL A 189 -19.83 -10.80 -0.21
N ASP A 190 -21.14 -11.00 -0.40
CA ASP A 190 -22.14 -9.94 -0.29
C ASP A 190 -21.85 -9.16 0.99
N ILE A 191 -21.42 -7.91 0.85
CA ILE A 191 -21.35 -6.99 1.98
C ILE A 191 -22.80 -6.68 2.31
N GLU A 192 -23.43 -7.51 3.14
CA GLU A 192 -24.61 -7.11 3.88
C GLU A 192 -24.17 -5.91 4.73
N ILE A 193 -24.45 -4.71 4.24
CA ILE A 193 -24.36 -3.48 5.02
C ILE A 193 -25.48 -3.58 6.06
N GLU A 194 -25.20 -4.30 7.15
CA GLU A 194 -26.04 -4.23 8.34
C GLU A 194 -25.96 -2.82 8.90
N GLY A 195 -27.08 -2.10 8.80
CA GLY A 195 -27.44 -1.07 9.78
C GLY A 195 -26.95 0.35 9.46
N GLY A 196 -27.79 1.09 8.74
CA GLY A 196 -27.73 2.54 8.68
C GLY A 196 -29.09 3.15 8.41
N ARG A 197 -30.07 2.91 9.28
CA ARG A 197 -31.26 3.77 9.36
C ARG A 197 -30.82 5.15 9.83
N ALA A 198 -31.03 6.15 9.00
CA ALA A 198 -31.39 7.51 9.41
C ALA A 198 -32.54 7.97 8.51
#